data_AF-A0A948PWK6-F1
#
_entry.id   AF-A0A948PWK6-F1
#
_cell.length_a   1.000
_cell.length_b   1.000
_cell.length_c   1.000
_cell.angle_alpha   90.00
_cell.angle_beta   90.00
_cell.angle_gamma   90.00
#
_symmetry.space_group_name_H-M   'P 1'
#
loop_
_entity.id
_entity.type
_entity.pdbx_description
1 polymer ?
#
loop_
_entity_poly.entity_id
_entity_poly.type
_entity_poly.pdbx_seq_one_letter_code
_entity_poly.pdbx_strand_id
1 'polypeptide(L)'
;MKKTIGYVVLFLLLVVAGFFTYKVFVPSANFEIFYRMLRVGRAGEINLYFTQGEMIVPVVRKAPRLRSVDEKVKNVMTLLLQGPDEAEKAAGYDSALPQEAQLLSVFMEEDTVLLNFSKQIDEGGGTEMMLA
;
A
#
# COMPACT_ATOMS: atom_id res chain seq x y z
N MET A 1 -32.25 -12.04 46.80
CA MET A 1 -32.47 -11.51 45.42
C MET A 1 -32.21 -10.01 45.26
N LYS A 2 -32.54 -9.12 46.22
CA LYS A 2 -32.36 -7.66 46.05
C LYS A 2 -30.89 -7.19 45.92
N LYS A 3 -29.94 -7.88 46.58
CA LYS A 3 -28.50 -7.52 46.53
C LYS A 3 -27.85 -7.81 45.16
N THR A 4 -28.29 -8.86 44.48
CA THR A 4 -27.74 -9.28 43.18
C THR A 4 -28.05 -8.28 42.07
N ILE A 5 -29.25 -7.68 42.10
CA ILE A 5 -29.66 -6.64 41.15
C ILE A 5 -28.79 -5.38 41.29
N GLY A 6 -28.42 -5.02 42.52
CA GLY A 6 -27.53 -3.88 42.77
C GLY A 6 -26.15 -4.04 42.13
N TYR A 7 -25.55 -5.23 42.21
CA TYR A 7 -24.25 -5.49 41.59
C TYR A 7 -24.30 -5.49 40.07
N VAL A 8 -25.37 -6.00 39.46
CA VAL A 8 -25.55 -6.00 38.00
C VAL A 8 -25.70 -4.58 37.47
N VAL A 9 -26.47 -3.73 38.15
CA VAL A 9 -26.64 -2.32 37.76
C VAL A 9 -25.34 -1.53 37.94
N LEU A 10 -24.61 -1.76 39.03
CA LEU A 10 -23.31 -1.12 39.26
C LEU A 10 -22.27 -1.54 38.20
N PHE A 11 -22.25 -2.82 37.83
CA PHE A 11 -21.36 -3.32 36.78
C PHE A 11 -21.69 -2.70 35.42
N LEU A 12 -22.98 -2.60 35.06
CA LEU A 12 -23.41 -1.93 33.84
C LEU A 12 -23.01 -0.46 33.82
N LEU A 13 -23.16 0.26 34.93
CA LEU A 13 -22.73 1.66 35.03
C LEU A 13 -21.21 1.82 34.86
N LEU A 14 -20.41 0.89 35.41
CA LEU A 14 -18.96 0.91 35.25
C LEU A 14 -18.54 0.61 33.80
N VAL A 15 -19.22 -0.30 33.11
CA VAL A 15 -18.97 -0.58 31.68
C VAL A 15 -19.30 0.63 30.82
N VAL A 16 -20.44 1.29 31.07
CA VAL A 16 -20.85 2.49 30.33
C VAL A 16 -19.91 3.66 30.61
N ALA A 17 -19.53 3.87 31.88
CA ALA A 17 -18.57 4.92 32.27
C ALA A 17 -17.18 4.67 31.66
N GLY A 18 -16.70 3.42 31.67
CA GLY A 18 -15.44 3.03 31.03
C GLY A 18 -15.46 3.22 29.51
N PHE A 19 -16.60 2.96 28.86
CA PHE A 19 -16.77 3.19 27.43
C PHE A 19 -16.76 4.69 27.09
N PHE A 20 -17.36 5.51 27.95
CA PHE A 20 -17.37 6.97 27.80
C PHE A 20 -15.99 7.59 28.04
N THR A 21 -15.27 7.16 29.08
CA THR A 21 -13.91 7.64 29.34
C THR A 21 -12.93 7.20 28.26
N TYR A 22 -13.09 5.99 27.71
CA TYR A 22 -12.33 5.53 26.56
C TYR A 22 -12.55 6.41 25.33
N LYS A 23 -13.80 6.82 25.04
CA LYS A 23 -14.10 7.73 23.93
C LYS A 23 -13.58 9.15 24.12
N VAL A 24 -13.52 9.65 25.36
CA VAL A 24 -13.03 11.00 25.66
C VAL A 24 -11.49 11.05 25.69
N PHE A 25 -10.83 9.95 26.08
CA PHE A 25 -9.38 9.90 26.24
C PHE A 25 -8.62 9.46 24.98
N VAL A 26 -9.29 8.77 24.04
CA VAL A 26 -8.66 8.42 22.75
C VAL A 26 -8.93 9.56 21.76
N PRO A 27 -7.90 10.35 21.37
CA PRO A 27 -8.08 11.42 20.38
C PRO A 27 -8.60 10.80 19.08
N SER A 28 -9.65 11.37 18.50
CA SER A 28 -10.28 10.88 17.26
C SER A 28 -9.28 10.63 16.12
N ALA A 29 -8.17 11.38 16.07
CA ALA A 29 -7.08 11.19 15.12
C ALA A 29 -6.35 9.84 15.26
N ASN A 30 -6.16 9.34 16.49
CA ASN A 30 -5.50 8.04 16.72
C ASN A 30 -6.43 6.86 16.47
N PHE A 31 -7.75 7.07 16.58
CA PHE A 31 -8.73 6.04 16.27
C PHE A 31 -8.78 5.76 14.77
N GLU A 32 -8.77 6.78 13.91
CA GLU A 32 -8.67 6.53 12.45
C GLU A 32 -7.37 5.82 12.06
N ILE A 33 -6.22 6.22 12.62
CA ILE A 33 -4.92 5.56 12.40
C ILE A 33 -5.00 4.09 12.83
N PHE A 34 -5.61 3.81 13.98
CA PHE A 34 -5.80 2.46 14.50
C PHE A 34 -6.74 1.60 13.63
N TYR A 35 -7.84 2.15 13.11
CA TYR A 35 -8.70 1.42 12.16
C TYR A 35 -8.07 1.28 10.76
N ARG A 36 -7.24 2.24 10.32
CA ARG A 36 -6.38 2.08 9.14
C ARG A 36 -5.43 0.90 9.35
N MET A 37 -4.78 0.82 10.50
CA MET A 37 -3.87 -0.27 10.87
C MET A 37 -4.59 -1.64 10.97
N LEU A 38 -5.80 -1.70 11.53
CA LEU A 38 -6.57 -2.95 11.67
C LEU A 38 -7.19 -3.47 10.35
N ARG A 39 -7.34 -2.64 9.31
CA ARG A 39 -7.83 -3.07 7.98
C ARG A 39 -6.73 -3.42 6.98
N VAL A 40 -5.47 -3.14 7.29
CA VAL A 40 -4.29 -3.51 6.47
C VAL A 40 -3.99 -5.02 6.49
N GLY A 41 -4.76 -5.82 7.26
CA GLY A 41 -4.44 -7.22 7.55
C GLY A 41 -4.72 -8.29 6.47
N ARG A 42 -5.23 -7.96 5.28
CA ARG A 42 -5.35 -8.95 4.19
C ARG A 42 -4.53 -8.49 2.99
N ALA A 43 -3.39 -9.15 2.77
CA ALA A 43 -2.65 -9.02 1.52
C ALA A 43 -3.49 -9.55 0.35
N GLY A 44 -3.43 -8.86 -0.77
CA GLY A 44 -3.89 -9.34 -2.07
C GLY A 44 -2.70 -9.73 -2.94
N GLU A 45 -2.98 -10.42 -4.04
CA GLU A 45 -2.00 -10.69 -5.08
C GLU A 45 -2.09 -9.61 -6.16
N ILE A 46 -0.93 -9.17 -6.63
CA ILE A 46 -0.79 -8.23 -7.75
C ILE A 46 0.21 -8.82 -8.74
N ASN A 47 0.01 -8.51 -10.02
CA ASN A 47 0.97 -8.86 -11.07
C ASN A 47 1.85 -7.64 -11.34
N LEU A 48 3.16 -7.80 -11.16
CA LEU A 48 4.17 -6.85 -11.60
C LEU A 48 4.79 -7.40 -12.88
N TYR A 49 5.05 -6.55 -13.86
CA TYR A 49 5.60 -6.99 -15.14
C TYR A 49 7.06 -6.59 -15.24
N PHE A 50 7.92 -7.58 -15.41
CA PHE A 50 9.38 -7.44 -15.52
C PHE A 50 9.86 -7.98 -16.87
N THR A 51 11.10 -7.69 -17.24
CA THR A 51 11.72 -8.27 -18.44
C THR A 51 12.42 -9.58 -18.08
N GLN A 52 12.42 -10.52 -19.02
CA GLN A 52 13.20 -11.76 -18.93
C GLN A 52 13.67 -12.11 -20.34
N GLY A 53 14.93 -11.74 -20.65
CA GLY A 53 15.40 -11.67 -22.03
C GLY A 53 14.59 -10.64 -22.83
N GLU A 54 14.03 -11.05 -23.96
CA GLU A 54 13.22 -10.18 -24.85
C GLU A 54 11.72 -10.15 -24.50
N MET A 55 11.31 -10.85 -23.44
CA MET A 55 9.89 -10.98 -23.05
C MET A 55 9.54 -10.13 -21.84
N ILE A 56 8.30 -9.62 -21.82
CA ILE A 56 7.70 -9.03 -20.62
C ILE A 56 6.86 -10.12 -19.92
N VAL A 57 7.21 -10.42 -18.68
CA VAL A 57 6.67 -11.56 -17.93
C VAL A 57 6.04 -11.08 -16.61
N PRO A 58 4.83 -11.54 -16.24
CA PRO A 58 4.22 -11.22 -14.96
C PRO A 58 4.87 -12.00 -13.81
N VAL A 59 5.11 -11.31 -12.70
CA VAL A 59 5.53 -11.85 -11.42
C VAL A 59 4.49 -11.49 -10.36
N VAL A 60 3.96 -12.51 -9.68
CA VAL A 60 2.92 -12.36 -8.68
C VAL A 60 3.55 -11.95 -7.35
N ARG A 61 3.20 -10.76 -6.84
CA ARG A 61 3.62 -10.30 -5.50
C ARG A 61 2.44 -10.14 -4.56
N LYS A 62 2.71 -10.29 -3.27
CA LYS A 62 1.76 -9.95 -2.21
C LYS A 62 1.86 -8.46 -1.91
N ALA A 63 0.73 -7.77 -1.93
CA ALA A 63 0.64 -6.35 -1.61
C ALA A 63 -0.54 -6.09 -0.65
N PRO A 64 -0.47 -5.04 0.18
CA PRO A 64 -1.60 -4.67 1.03
C PRO A 64 -2.84 -4.35 0.19
N ARG A 65 -4.01 -4.79 0.63
CA ARG A 65 -5.27 -4.37 0.01
C ARG A 65 -5.57 -2.92 0.37
N LEU A 66 -5.24 -2.03 -0.54
CA LEU A 66 -5.53 -0.60 -0.43
C LEU A 66 -6.94 -0.32 -0.94
N ARG A 67 -7.59 0.72 -0.40
CA ARG A 67 -8.97 1.06 -0.76
C ARG A 67 -9.00 2.06 -1.90
N SER A 68 -8.18 3.07 -1.79
CA SER A 68 -8.09 4.15 -2.76
C SER A 68 -7.33 3.72 -4.00
N VAL A 69 -7.78 4.16 -5.17
CA VAL A 69 -7.13 3.79 -6.44
C VAL A 69 -5.76 4.46 -6.55
N ASP A 70 -5.63 5.72 -6.12
CA ASP A 70 -4.36 6.45 -6.04
C ASP A 70 -3.36 5.73 -5.12
N GLU A 71 -3.79 5.26 -3.95
CA GLU A 71 -2.94 4.48 -3.04
C GLU A 71 -2.49 3.17 -3.68
N LYS A 72 -3.38 2.47 -4.41
CA LYS A 72 -3.05 1.23 -5.14
C LYS A 72 -2.01 1.50 -6.23
N VAL A 73 -2.23 2.52 -7.06
CA VAL A 73 -1.32 2.90 -8.14
C VAL A 73 0.04 3.26 -7.57
N LYS A 74 0.09 4.14 -6.56
CA LYS A 74 1.35 4.54 -5.92
C LYS A 74 2.12 3.35 -5.36
N ASN A 75 1.42 2.42 -4.71
CA ASN A 75 2.02 1.21 -4.16
C ASN A 75 2.57 0.30 -5.27
N VAL A 76 1.80 0.04 -6.34
CA VAL A 76 2.26 -0.79 -7.47
C VAL A 76 3.48 -0.16 -8.16
N MET A 77 3.45 1.14 -8.43
CA MET A 77 4.58 1.83 -9.07
C MET A 77 5.83 1.83 -8.19
N THR A 78 5.68 1.95 -6.87
CA THR A 78 6.80 1.84 -5.93
C THR A 78 7.42 0.44 -5.98
N LEU A 79 6.60 -0.61 -6.04
CA LEU A 79 7.08 -1.98 -6.15
C LEU A 79 7.76 -2.27 -7.50
N LEU A 80 7.29 -1.65 -8.59
CA LEU A 80 7.96 -1.74 -9.89
C LEU A 80 9.31 -1.03 -9.90
N LEU A 81 9.40 0.18 -9.33
CA LEU A 81 10.66 0.94 -9.23
C LEU A 81 11.69 0.26 -8.32
N GLN A 82 11.27 -0.51 -7.33
CA GLN A 82 12.17 -1.36 -6.55
C GLN A 82 12.82 -2.47 -7.40
N GLY A 83 12.23 -2.79 -8.55
CA GLY A 83 12.68 -3.84 -9.44
C GLY A 83 12.45 -5.25 -8.88
N PRO A 84 12.97 -6.27 -9.58
CA PRO A 84 12.97 -7.66 -9.11
C PRO A 84 13.73 -7.82 -7.78
N ASP A 85 13.28 -8.72 -6.92
CA ASP A 85 14.04 -9.10 -5.72
C ASP A 85 15.19 -10.06 -6.04
N GLU A 86 16.02 -10.41 -5.05
CA GLU A 86 17.20 -11.26 -5.28
C GLU A 86 16.87 -12.67 -5.82
N ALA A 87 15.71 -13.24 -5.44
CA ALA A 87 15.29 -14.54 -5.94
C ALA A 87 14.78 -14.44 -7.38
N GLU A 88 14.05 -13.37 -7.69
CA GLU A 88 13.58 -13.07 -9.05
C GLU A 88 14.76 -12.74 -9.98
N LYS A 89 15.75 -11.95 -9.53
CA LYS A 89 16.99 -11.72 -10.28
C LYS A 89 17.74 -13.03 -10.56
N ALA A 90 17.84 -13.91 -9.58
CA ALA A 90 18.45 -15.24 -9.77
C ALA A 90 17.69 -16.11 -10.78
N ALA A 91 16.39 -15.86 -10.97
CA ALA A 91 15.56 -16.49 -12.01
C ALA A 91 15.64 -15.77 -13.38
N GLY A 92 16.46 -14.73 -13.51
CA GLY A 92 16.68 -14.00 -14.76
C GLY A 92 15.68 -12.88 -15.05
N TYR A 93 14.89 -12.45 -14.06
CA TYR A 93 14.05 -11.26 -14.20
C TYR A 93 14.89 -9.99 -14.04
N ASP A 94 14.57 -8.99 -14.86
CA ASP A 94 15.19 -7.67 -14.84
C ASP A 94 14.13 -6.54 -14.85
N SER A 95 14.54 -5.34 -14.44
CA SER A 95 13.69 -4.15 -14.44
C SER A 95 13.74 -3.46 -15.79
N ALA A 96 12.56 -3.11 -16.34
CA ALA A 96 12.47 -2.18 -17.46
C ALA A 96 12.65 -0.71 -17.03
N LEU A 97 12.60 -0.43 -15.72
CA LEU A 97 12.69 0.90 -15.16
C LEU A 97 14.11 1.17 -14.65
N PRO A 98 14.68 2.38 -14.90
CA PRO A 98 15.97 2.79 -14.36
C PRO A 98 15.99 2.78 -12.83
N GLN A 99 17.11 2.33 -12.26
CA GLN A 99 17.25 2.18 -10.80
C GLN A 99 17.12 3.51 -10.04
N GLU A 100 17.49 4.62 -10.67
CA GLU A 100 17.44 5.95 -10.07
C GLU A 100 16.13 6.70 -10.34
N ALA A 101 15.20 6.12 -11.11
CA ALA A 101 13.92 6.74 -11.38
C ALA A 101 13.07 6.82 -10.11
N GLN A 102 12.45 7.98 -9.89
CA GLN A 102 11.60 8.23 -8.72
C GLN A 102 10.20 8.63 -9.16
N LEU A 103 9.18 8.13 -8.48
CA LEU A 103 7.80 8.59 -8.65
C LEU A 103 7.56 9.84 -7.79
N LEU A 104 7.43 11.00 -8.43
CA LEU A 104 7.24 12.30 -7.80
C LEU A 104 5.79 12.51 -7.35
N SER A 105 4.83 12.18 -8.22
CA SER A 105 3.41 12.32 -7.92
C SER A 105 2.55 11.37 -8.75
N VAL A 106 1.37 11.04 -8.21
CA VAL A 106 0.31 10.32 -8.91
C VAL A 106 -0.92 11.20 -8.86
N PHE A 107 -1.49 11.51 -10.02
CA PHE A 107 -2.76 12.20 -10.14
C PHE A 107 -3.72 11.34 -10.96
N MET A 108 -5.00 11.36 -10.60
CA MET A 108 -6.02 10.69 -11.40
C MET A 108 -7.05 11.71 -11.86
N GLU A 109 -7.35 11.67 -13.15
CA GLU A 109 -8.36 12.48 -13.79
C GLU A 109 -9.29 11.54 -14.53
N GLU A 110 -10.51 11.37 -14.01
CA GLU A 110 -11.51 10.44 -14.55
C GLU A 110 -10.99 8.99 -14.67
N ASP A 111 -10.68 8.55 -15.89
CA ASP A 111 -10.16 7.23 -16.25
C ASP A 111 -8.64 7.24 -16.54
N THR A 112 -8.01 8.41 -16.43
CA THR A 112 -6.60 8.63 -16.78
C THR A 112 -5.74 8.78 -15.54
N VAL A 113 -4.63 8.05 -15.50
CA VAL A 113 -3.62 8.13 -14.44
C VAL A 113 -2.40 8.89 -14.97
N LEU A 114 -2.11 10.02 -14.34
CA LEU A 114 -0.94 10.85 -14.60
C LEU A 114 0.15 10.50 -13.59
N LEU A 115 1.19 9.81 -14.07
CA LEU A 115 2.37 9.46 -13.30
C LEU A 115 3.49 10.44 -13.61
N ASN A 116 3.94 11.18 -12.61
CA ASN A 116 5.05 12.11 -12.74
C ASN A 116 6.31 11.46 -12.19
N PHE A 117 7.34 11.30 -13.01
CA PHE A 117 8.62 10.71 -12.63
C PHE A 117 9.74 11.74 -12.63
N SER A 118 10.83 11.42 -11.94
CA SER A 118 12.09 12.16 -12.09
C SER A 118 12.68 11.94 -13.48
N LYS A 119 13.57 12.85 -13.89
CA LYS A 119 14.22 12.84 -15.22
C LYS A 119 14.93 11.51 -15.54
N GLN A 120 15.43 10.81 -14.52
CA GLN A 120 16.13 9.52 -14.68
C GLN A 120 15.26 8.45 -15.34
N ILE A 121 13.93 8.61 -15.38
CA ILE A 121 13.05 7.70 -16.12
C ILE A 121 13.40 7.62 -17.62
N ASP A 122 13.97 8.70 -18.18
CA ASP A 122 14.31 8.80 -19.60
C ASP A 122 15.47 7.86 -19.98
N GLU A 123 16.32 7.48 -19.02
CA GLU A 123 17.50 6.61 -19.21
C GLU A 123 17.10 5.16 -19.58
N GLY A 124 15.86 4.76 -19.29
CA GLY A 124 15.34 3.43 -19.62
C GLY A 124 14.69 3.35 -20.99
N GLY A 125 14.58 4.48 -21.71
CA GLY A 125 13.95 4.55 -23.01
C GLY A 125 14.82 4.00 -24.14
N GLY A 126 14.18 3.35 -25.12
CA GLY A 126 14.87 2.81 -26.30
C GLY A 126 15.61 3.86 -27.16
N THR A 127 15.34 5.15 -26.96
CA THR A 127 16.04 6.22 -27.69
C THR A 127 17.49 6.40 -27.24
N GLU A 128 17.78 6.27 -25.95
CA GLU A 128 19.15 6.36 -25.41
C GLU A 128 19.96 5.10 -25.80
N MET A 129 19.34 3.91 -25.78
CA MET A 129 19.97 2.65 -26.21
C MET A 129 20.19 2.54 -27.73
N MET A 130 19.52 3.34 -28.56
CA MET A 130 19.74 3.38 -30.02
C MET A 130 20.87 4.33 -30.45
N LEU A 131 21.37 5.17 -29.53
CA LEU A 131 22.43 6.15 -29.80
C LEU A 131 23.82 5.70 -29.32
N ALA A 132 23.91 4.58 -28.60
CA ALA A 132 25.15 3.94 -28.13
C ALA A 132 25.61 2.84 -29.10
#